data_AF-A0A7X7EAA6-F1
#
_entry.id   AF-A0A7X7EAA6-F1
#
_cell.length_a   1.000
_cell.length_b   1.000
_cell.length_c   1.000
_cell.angle_alpha   90.00
_cell.angle_beta   90.00
_cell.angle_gamma   90.00
#
_symmetry.space_group_name_H-M   'P 1'
#
loop_
_entity.id
_entity.type
_entity.pdbx_description
1 polymer ?
#
loop_
_entity_poly.entity_id
_entity_poly.type
_entity_poly.pdbx_seq_one_letter_code
_entity_poly.pdbx_strand_id
1 'polypeptide(L)'
;MKRFLQVSALALCAGLLLSAPALATSPDNSASGLVSRAHVYSVKPGEPAWNALHDHDQKAAACHVASDELSRMTTDAVVQTVLDYPLLVDVFAYDTLEEGIERVSAQFAGLSELRSRADAAKVLGNLKDKSSAGNQRYRNLCISVLKDYVSQSSPVERQVSLVAPAYTTSHVLTPKLSWVSTLYRLPWSAHYYQGTTMTYQLALAVSQAARSVYPSATIVGNPSSTYNCHSYAWYSTSSSNPHWMNSPSAYMSDGSYRSSSCQVGARVWYGMGGHSAIVAQTGFRPRVTSKWGCLAVFSHYYNDCPYGSNVTYWVR
;
A
#
# COMPACT_ATOMS: atom_id res chain seq x y z
N MET A 1 22.02 -19.25 80.73
CA MET A 1 22.77 -18.45 79.71
C MET A 1 21.94 -17.21 79.42
N LYS A 2 22.25 -16.07 80.07
CA LYS A 2 22.70 -14.80 79.46
C LYS A 2 21.91 -14.37 78.21
N ARG A 3 21.41 -13.14 78.03
CA ARG A 3 21.05 -11.95 78.83
C ARG A 3 20.61 -10.91 77.76
N PHE A 4 19.57 -10.10 78.05
CA PHE A 4 19.43 -8.66 77.71
C PHE A 4 19.11 -8.23 76.25
N LEU A 5 17.99 -7.50 76.01
CA LEU A 5 17.79 -6.02 76.05
C LEU A 5 18.15 -5.41 74.67
N GLN A 6 17.28 -4.73 73.89
CA GLN A 6 16.86 -3.32 73.99
C GLN A 6 16.13 -2.94 72.68
N VAL A 7 14.98 -2.27 72.71
CA VAL A 7 14.75 -0.81 72.52
C VAL A 7 14.11 -0.49 71.17
N SER A 8 12.97 0.20 71.29
CA SER A 8 12.17 0.85 70.27
C SER A 8 12.96 1.91 69.48
N ALA A 9 12.67 2.04 68.18
CA ALA A 9 12.89 3.29 67.46
C ALA A 9 11.82 3.44 66.38
N LEU A 10 10.81 4.25 66.69
CA LEU A 10 9.92 4.89 65.73
C LEU A 10 10.79 5.84 64.89
N ALA A 11 10.98 5.56 63.59
CA ALA A 11 11.58 6.50 62.66
C ALA A 11 10.45 7.19 61.87
N LEU A 12 10.07 8.38 62.31
CA LEU A 12 9.43 9.38 61.46
C LEU A 12 10.44 9.80 60.40
N CYS A 13 10.24 9.38 59.15
CA CYS A 13 10.91 10.00 58.01
C CYS A 13 9.86 10.76 57.19
N ALA A 14 9.73 12.05 57.52
CA ALA A 14 9.16 13.06 56.64
C ALA A 14 10.08 13.20 55.41
N GLY A 15 9.65 12.64 54.27
CA GLY A 15 10.32 12.75 52.98
C GLY A 15 9.59 13.73 52.08
N LEU A 16 10.27 14.83 51.75
CA LEU A 16 9.83 15.96 50.94
C LEU A 16 9.05 15.56 49.66
N LEU A 17 7.87 16.16 49.51
CA LEU A 17 7.21 16.35 48.22
C LEU A 17 8.05 17.32 47.37
N LEU A 18 8.98 16.78 46.59
CA LEU A 18 9.56 17.50 45.46
C LEU A 18 8.52 17.49 44.34
N SER A 19 7.70 18.54 44.30
CA SER A 19 6.91 18.89 43.13
C SER A 19 7.88 19.14 41.98
N ALA A 20 8.03 18.14 41.10
CA ALA A 20 8.64 18.36 39.80
C ALA A 20 7.84 19.45 39.08
N PRO A 21 8.47 20.46 38.46
CA PRO A 21 7.72 21.36 37.60
C PRO A 21 7.19 20.51 36.44
N ALA A 22 5.87 20.36 36.39
CA ALA A 22 5.21 19.91 35.19
C ALA A 22 5.66 20.87 34.07
N LEU A 23 6.49 20.36 33.17
CA LEU A 23 6.78 21.05 31.92
C LEU A 23 5.45 21.15 31.18
N ALA A 24 4.76 22.26 31.34
CA ALA A 24 3.59 22.60 30.58
C ALA A 24 4.06 22.67 29.12
N THR A 25 3.76 21.64 28.33
CA THR A 25 3.82 21.74 26.88
C THR A 25 2.79 22.78 26.50
N SER A 26 3.24 23.99 26.19
CA SER A 26 2.40 25.03 25.60
C SER A 26 1.66 24.43 24.41
N PRO A 27 0.32 24.53 24.33
CA PRO A 27 -0.37 24.16 23.11
C PRO A 27 0.10 25.15 22.04
N ASP A 28 0.66 24.60 20.97
CA ASP A 28 1.08 25.30 19.77
C ASP A 28 -0.18 25.82 19.06
N ASN A 29 -0.81 26.83 19.65
CA ASN A 29 -2.06 27.42 19.17
C ASN A 29 -1.72 28.36 18.03
N SER A 30 -1.78 27.83 16.80
CA SER A 30 -1.90 28.67 15.62
C SER A 30 -3.16 29.53 15.73
N ALA A 31 -3.16 30.72 15.11
CA ALA A 31 -4.26 31.70 15.19
C ALA A 31 -5.63 31.18 14.71
N SER A 32 -5.72 29.96 14.17
CA SER A 32 -6.96 29.30 13.74
C SER A 32 -7.40 28.11 14.62
N GLY A 33 -6.71 27.81 15.72
CA GLY A 33 -7.00 26.64 16.57
C GLY A 33 -6.61 25.28 15.97
N LEU A 34 -5.89 25.28 14.84
CA LEU A 34 -5.38 24.07 14.19
C LEU A 34 -4.00 23.68 14.73
N VAL A 35 -3.74 22.38 14.77
CA VAL A 35 -2.49 21.76 15.20
C VAL A 35 -1.52 21.69 14.01
N SER A 36 -0.34 22.29 14.19
CA SER A 36 0.76 22.33 13.21
C SER A 36 1.53 21.01 13.08
N ARG A 37 1.33 20.09 14.03
CA ARG A 37 2.05 18.81 14.12
C ARG A 37 1.34 17.71 13.34
N ALA A 38 2.07 17.04 12.47
CA ALA A 38 1.61 15.82 11.78
C ALA A 38 1.41 14.65 12.76
N HIS A 39 0.58 13.69 12.35
CA HIS A 39 0.44 12.43 13.07
C HIS A 39 1.77 11.67 13.08
N VAL A 40 2.07 11.03 14.21
CA VAL A 40 3.26 10.18 14.35
C VAL A 40 2.81 8.74 14.50
N TYR A 41 2.95 7.96 13.43
CA TYR A 41 2.65 6.54 13.44
C TYR A 41 3.54 5.82 14.44
N SER A 42 2.93 5.14 15.42
CA SER A 42 3.64 4.49 16.54
C SER A 42 4.22 3.13 16.17
N VAL A 43 3.77 2.53 15.07
CA VAL A 43 4.24 1.24 14.55
C VAL A 43 4.64 1.45 13.11
N LYS A 44 5.91 1.24 12.76
CA LYS A 44 6.46 1.55 11.43
C LYS A 44 7.13 0.36 10.75
N PRO A 45 7.14 0.32 9.40
CA PRO A 45 7.89 -0.65 8.63
C PRO A 45 9.33 -0.83 9.12
N GLY A 46 9.73 -2.08 9.33
CA GLY A 46 11.07 -2.44 9.83
C GLY A 46 11.16 -2.62 11.35
N GLU A 47 10.17 -2.18 12.13
CA GLU A 47 10.16 -2.37 13.59
C GLU A 47 9.62 -3.75 13.99
N PRO A 48 10.04 -4.31 15.15
CA PRO A 48 9.51 -5.59 15.64
C PRO A 48 7.99 -5.62 15.75
N ALA A 49 7.38 -4.53 16.23
CA ALA A 49 5.92 -4.42 16.35
C ALA A 49 5.22 -4.48 14.98
N TRP A 50 5.79 -3.87 13.94
CA TRP A 50 5.26 -3.95 12.58
C TRP A 50 5.38 -5.34 11.96
N ASN A 51 6.52 -5.99 12.20
CA ASN A 51 6.81 -7.33 11.69
C ASN A 51 5.95 -8.41 12.37
N ALA A 52 5.43 -8.13 13.57
CA ALA A 52 4.48 -8.99 14.26
C ALA A 52 3.07 -8.96 13.62
N LEU A 53 2.71 -7.92 12.87
CA LEU A 53 1.41 -7.82 12.18
C LEU A 53 1.38 -8.82 11.00
N HIS A 54 0.39 -9.70 10.99
CA HIS A 54 0.31 -10.88 10.12
C HIS A 54 -0.46 -10.65 8.82
N ASP A 55 -1.27 -9.62 8.75
CA ASP A 55 -2.05 -9.31 7.56
C ASP A 55 -2.18 -7.81 7.32
N HIS A 56 -2.69 -7.49 6.14
CA HIS A 56 -2.93 -6.12 5.71
C HIS A 56 -3.88 -5.36 6.65
N ASP A 57 -4.95 -6.00 7.12
CA ASP A 57 -5.96 -5.34 7.95
C ASP A 57 -5.39 -4.93 9.32
N GLN A 58 -4.53 -5.76 9.92
CA GLN A 58 -3.78 -5.42 11.12
C GLN A 58 -2.82 -4.24 10.89
N LYS A 59 -2.16 -4.17 9.72
CA LYS A 59 -1.30 -3.04 9.36
C LYS A 59 -2.10 -1.76 9.17
N ALA A 60 -3.25 -1.83 8.50
CA ALA A 60 -4.15 -0.69 8.32
C ALA A 60 -4.69 -0.18 9.66
N ALA A 61 -5.12 -1.09 10.54
CA ALA A 61 -5.57 -0.75 11.89
C ALA A 61 -4.47 -0.08 12.74
N ALA A 62 -3.22 -0.56 12.64
CA ALA A 62 -2.09 0.05 13.35
C ALA A 62 -1.73 1.47 12.84
N CYS A 63 -2.16 1.82 11.64
CA CYS A 63 -1.96 3.13 11.03
C CYS A 63 -3.20 4.04 11.09
N HIS A 64 -4.22 3.68 11.89
CA HIS A 64 -5.45 4.45 11.95
C HIS A 64 -5.21 5.87 12.47
N VAL A 65 -5.76 6.86 11.76
CA VAL A 65 -5.80 8.27 12.18
C VAL A 65 -7.26 8.70 12.19
N ALA A 66 -7.72 9.26 13.31
CA ALA A 66 -9.11 9.63 13.47
C ALA A 66 -9.47 10.87 12.63
N SER A 67 -10.68 10.92 12.08
CA SER A 67 -11.11 12.04 11.22
C SER A 67 -11.20 13.37 11.98
N ASP A 68 -11.49 13.34 13.28
CA ASP A 68 -11.48 14.54 14.13
C ASP A 68 -10.05 15.04 14.41
N GLU A 69 -9.06 14.15 14.44
CA GLU A 69 -7.65 14.51 14.53
C GLU A 69 -7.22 15.19 13.22
N LEU A 70 -7.53 14.57 12.08
CA LEU A 70 -7.22 15.08 10.75
C LEU A 70 -7.82 16.47 10.49
N SER A 71 -9.10 16.68 10.83
CA SER A 71 -9.77 17.98 10.63
C SER A 71 -9.19 19.10 11.51
N ARG A 72 -8.54 18.76 12.62
CA ARG A 72 -7.84 19.71 13.51
C ARG A 72 -6.40 20.01 13.08
N MET A 73 -5.86 19.35 12.06
CA MET A 73 -4.50 19.60 11.58
C MET A 73 -4.44 20.76 10.57
N THR A 74 -3.29 21.45 10.50
CA THR A 74 -2.97 22.34 9.36
C THR A 74 -2.76 21.54 8.07
N THR A 75 -2.82 22.20 6.91
CA THR A 75 -2.66 21.50 5.61
C THR A 75 -1.27 20.89 5.48
N ASP A 76 -0.21 21.57 5.93
CA ASP A 76 1.14 21.01 6.03
C ASP A 76 1.18 19.74 6.90
N ALA A 77 0.50 19.75 8.04
CA ALA A 77 0.43 18.59 8.94
C ALA A 77 -0.33 17.42 8.30
N VAL A 78 -1.43 17.65 7.58
CA VAL A 78 -2.14 16.60 6.83
C VAL A 78 -1.29 16.06 5.69
N VAL A 79 -0.65 16.94 4.90
CA VAL A 79 0.26 16.53 3.81
C VAL A 79 1.36 15.61 4.34
N GLN A 80 1.99 15.98 5.45
CA GLN A 80 3.04 15.16 6.04
C GLN A 80 2.47 13.86 6.63
N THR A 81 1.30 13.90 7.27
CA THR A 81 0.60 12.70 7.78
C THR A 81 0.30 11.70 6.68
N VAL A 82 -0.15 12.17 5.50
CA VAL A 82 -0.41 11.33 4.33
C VAL A 82 0.90 10.79 3.76
N LEU A 83 1.93 11.62 3.58
CA LEU A 83 3.22 11.19 3.03
C LEU A 83 3.97 10.20 3.94
N ASP A 84 3.72 10.25 5.24
CA ASP A 84 4.31 9.35 6.24
C ASP A 84 3.43 8.11 6.50
N TYR A 85 2.24 8.03 5.90
CA TYR A 85 1.35 6.87 6.02
C TYR A 85 2.05 5.61 5.51
N PRO A 86 2.32 4.60 6.36
CA PRO A 86 3.14 3.44 5.99
C PRO A 86 2.63 2.65 4.78
N LEU A 87 1.30 2.59 4.61
CA LEU A 87 0.65 1.84 3.53
C LEU A 87 0.33 2.71 2.30
N LEU A 88 0.85 3.94 2.21
CA LEU A 88 0.62 4.80 1.03
C LEU A 88 1.12 4.14 -0.26
N VAL A 89 2.15 3.30 -0.18
CA VAL A 89 2.70 2.57 -1.34
C VAL A 89 1.66 1.68 -2.05
N ASP A 90 0.60 1.26 -1.35
CA ASP A 90 -0.41 0.37 -1.90
C ASP A 90 -1.21 0.99 -3.05
N VAL A 91 -1.24 2.33 -3.17
CA VAL A 91 -1.87 3.01 -4.32
C VAL A 91 -1.25 2.61 -5.67
N PHE A 92 -0.04 2.04 -5.66
CA PHE A 92 0.69 1.63 -6.87
C PHE A 92 0.64 0.11 -7.12
N ALA A 93 -0.03 -0.67 -6.28
CA ALA A 93 -0.08 -2.13 -6.40
C ALA A 93 -1.12 -2.61 -7.44
N TYR A 94 -1.99 -1.73 -7.92
CA TYR A 94 -3.13 -2.09 -8.77
C TYR A 94 -2.86 -1.80 -10.26
N ASP A 95 -3.77 -2.26 -11.12
CA ASP A 95 -3.66 -2.06 -12.56
C ASP A 95 -3.82 -0.58 -12.95
N THR A 96 -4.61 0.17 -12.18
CA THR A 96 -4.76 1.63 -12.31
C THR A 96 -4.48 2.34 -10.98
N LEU A 97 -4.04 3.59 -11.08
CA LEU A 97 -3.84 4.43 -9.90
C LEU A 97 -5.17 4.76 -9.22
N GLU A 98 -6.22 4.96 -10.01
CA GLU A 98 -7.56 5.26 -9.51
C GLU A 98 -8.08 4.16 -8.60
N GLU A 99 -7.93 2.89 -9.00
CA GLU A 99 -8.26 1.75 -8.14
C GLU A 99 -7.40 1.76 -6.87
N GLY A 100 -6.09 1.99 -6.99
CA GLY A 100 -5.20 2.05 -5.83
C GLY A 100 -5.58 3.16 -4.83
N ILE A 101 -5.91 4.35 -5.32
CA ILE A 101 -6.39 5.47 -4.48
C ILE A 101 -7.71 5.11 -3.82
N GLU A 102 -8.65 4.50 -4.54
CA GLU A 102 -9.94 4.04 -3.98
C GLU A 102 -9.71 3.04 -2.83
N ARG A 103 -8.85 2.05 -3.05
CA ARG A 103 -8.53 1.00 -2.07
C ARG A 103 -7.90 1.57 -0.80
N VAL A 104 -6.94 2.48 -0.93
CA VAL A 104 -6.29 3.12 0.22
C VAL A 104 -7.24 4.10 0.91
N SER A 105 -8.02 4.88 0.16
CA SER A 105 -8.98 5.84 0.74
C SER A 105 -10.09 5.14 1.54
N ALA A 106 -10.46 3.91 1.18
CA ALA A 106 -11.43 3.11 1.93
C ALA A 106 -10.97 2.74 3.35
N GLN A 107 -9.66 2.75 3.62
CA GLN A 107 -9.08 2.38 4.92
C GLN A 107 -8.40 3.56 5.64
N PHE A 108 -8.11 4.64 4.91
CA PHE A 108 -7.38 5.79 5.43
C PHE A 108 -8.03 7.12 5.02
N ALA A 109 -8.66 7.79 6.00
CA ALA A 109 -9.36 9.06 5.81
C ALA A 109 -8.44 10.24 5.44
N GLY A 110 -7.12 10.09 5.58
CA GLY A 110 -6.17 11.15 5.26
C GLY A 110 -6.18 11.55 3.79
N LEU A 111 -6.45 10.62 2.86
CA LEU A 111 -6.59 10.95 1.44
C LEU A 111 -7.86 11.78 1.16
N SER A 112 -8.98 11.47 1.81
CA SER A 112 -10.20 12.28 1.68
C SER A 112 -10.04 13.67 2.29
N GLU A 113 -9.42 13.76 3.48
CA GLU A 113 -9.14 15.04 4.15
C GLU A 113 -8.19 15.91 3.31
N LEU A 114 -7.14 15.31 2.75
CA LEU A 114 -6.20 16.03 1.90
C LEU A 114 -6.90 16.60 0.66
N ARG A 115 -7.82 15.85 0.06
CA ARG A 115 -8.60 16.30 -1.11
C ARG A 115 -9.59 17.42 -0.79
N SER A 116 -10.13 17.48 0.42
CA SER A 116 -11.05 18.56 0.82
C SER A 116 -10.36 19.90 1.06
N ARG A 117 -9.02 19.95 1.12
CA ARG A 117 -8.24 21.16 1.42
C ARG A 117 -7.87 21.92 0.16
N ALA A 118 -8.48 23.10 -0.02
CA ALA A 118 -8.28 23.95 -1.19
C ALA A 118 -6.82 24.39 -1.41
N ASP A 119 -6.01 24.46 -0.35
CA ASP A 119 -4.60 24.85 -0.41
C ASP A 119 -3.62 23.65 -0.52
N ALA A 120 -4.11 22.40 -0.52
CA ALA A 120 -3.27 21.20 -0.56
C ALA A 120 -2.34 21.16 -1.78
N ALA A 121 -2.84 21.53 -2.98
CA ALA A 121 -2.04 21.56 -4.20
C ALA A 121 -0.85 22.52 -4.10
N LYS A 122 -1.04 23.65 -3.42
CA LYS A 122 0.00 24.66 -3.17
C LYS A 122 1.04 24.12 -2.17
N VAL A 123 0.58 23.52 -1.07
CA VAL A 123 1.48 22.94 -0.06
C VAL A 123 2.34 21.82 -0.68
N LEU A 124 1.73 20.90 -1.41
CA LEU A 124 2.45 19.83 -2.13
C LEU A 124 3.43 20.38 -3.16
N GLY A 125 3.08 21.45 -3.88
CA GLY A 125 3.97 22.12 -4.83
C GLY A 125 5.17 22.82 -4.20
N ASN A 126 5.10 23.18 -2.92
CA ASN A 126 6.17 23.85 -2.18
C ASN A 126 7.12 22.89 -1.47
N LEU A 127 6.82 21.58 -1.45
CA LEU A 127 7.70 20.58 -0.84
C LEU A 127 9.02 20.54 -1.60
N LYS A 128 10.07 21.02 -0.94
CA LYS A 128 11.44 20.87 -1.43
C LYS A 128 11.86 19.41 -1.28
N ASP A 129 12.55 18.92 -2.29
CA ASP A 129 13.10 17.57 -2.30
C ASP A 129 14.15 17.42 -1.18
N LYS A 130 13.82 16.69 -0.11
CA LYS A 130 14.64 16.57 1.12
C LYS A 130 15.05 15.13 1.46
N SER A 131 14.72 14.13 0.64
CA SER A 131 15.00 12.73 0.96
C SER A 131 16.40 12.28 0.52
N SER A 132 17.02 11.39 1.30
CA SER A 132 18.25 10.68 0.92
C SER A 132 18.07 9.88 -0.39
N ALA A 133 19.12 9.84 -1.22
CA ALA A 133 19.14 9.43 -2.63
C ALA A 133 18.45 8.09 -3.01
N GLY A 134 18.18 7.18 -2.06
CA GLY A 134 17.52 5.90 -2.33
C GLY A 134 15.98 5.94 -2.36
N ASN A 135 15.33 6.75 -1.52
CA ASN A 135 13.86 6.80 -1.39
C ASN A 135 13.21 7.99 -2.11
N GLN A 136 14.03 8.82 -2.75
CA GLN A 136 13.63 10.06 -3.40
C GLN A 136 12.68 9.83 -4.58
N ARG A 137 12.93 8.80 -5.38
CA ARG A 137 12.08 8.47 -6.53
C ARG A 137 10.64 8.13 -6.11
N TYR A 138 10.50 7.29 -5.08
CA TYR A 138 9.19 6.90 -4.55
C TYR A 138 8.49 8.11 -3.90
N ARG A 139 9.20 8.88 -3.06
CA ARG A 139 8.62 10.06 -2.41
C ARG A 139 8.16 11.11 -3.42
N ASN A 140 8.96 11.39 -4.45
CA ASN A 140 8.61 12.35 -5.50
C ASN A 140 7.42 11.87 -6.34
N LEU A 141 7.33 10.56 -6.61
CA LEU A 141 6.16 9.98 -7.25
C LEU A 141 4.92 10.18 -6.39
N CYS A 142 4.99 9.92 -5.07
CA CYS A 142 3.88 10.16 -4.15
C CYS A 142 3.45 11.63 -4.15
N ILE A 143 4.40 12.57 -4.08
CA ILE A 143 4.08 14.01 -4.13
C ILE A 143 3.40 14.38 -5.46
N SER A 144 3.90 13.88 -6.59
CA SER A 144 3.29 14.15 -7.90
C SER A 144 1.86 13.60 -7.99
N VAL A 145 1.66 12.36 -7.57
CA VAL A 145 0.36 11.68 -7.57
C VAL A 145 -0.62 12.40 -6.66
N LEU A 146 -0.22 12.72 -5.43
CA LEU A 146 -1.08 13.44 -4.49
C LEU A 146 -1.41 14.84 -4.99
N LYS A 147 -0.46 15.54 -5.61
CA LYS A 147 -0.67 16.89 -6.16
C LYS A 147 -1.73 16.87 -7.26
N ASP A 148 -1.66 15.91 -8.17
CA ASP A 148 -2.66 15.77 -9.22
C ASP A 148 -4.01 15.34 -8.64
N TYR A 149 -4.03 14.35 -7.74
CA TYR A 149 -5.23 13.90 -7.04
C TYR A 149 -6.02 15.04 -6.37
N VAL A 150 -5.34 16.00 -5.72
CA VAL A 150 -6.00 17.18 -5.11
C VAL A 150 -6.28 18.31 -6.11
N SER A 151 -5.58 18.36 -7.24
CA SER A 151 -5.79 19.37 -8.28
C SER A 151 -6.93 19.00 -9.25
N GLN A 152 -7.32 17.72 -9.28
CA GLN A 152 -8.46 17.27 -10.05
C GLN A 152 -9.75 17.82 -9.45
N SER A 153 -10.52 18.55 -10.27
CA SER A 153 -11.92 18.87 -10.02
C SER A 153 -12.71 17.61 -9.63
N SER A 154 -13.80 17.78 -8.88
CA SER A 154 -14.81 16.73 -8.59
C SER A 154 -15.11 15.84 -9.83
N PRO A 155 -15.61 14.58 -9.70
CA PRO A 155 -15.68 13.57 -10.79
C PRO A 155 -16.55 13.90 -12.02
N VAL A 156 -16.96 15.16 -12.21
CA VAL A 156 -17.74 15.60 -13.36
C VAL A 156 -16.80 15.91 -14.53
N GLU A 157 -16.93 15.07 -15.55
CA GLU A 157 -16.54 15.29 -16.95
C GLU A 157 -15.05 15.56 -17.20
N ARG A 158 -14.23 14.50 -17.08
CA ARG A 158 -13.27 14.26 -18.15
C ARG A 158 -14.08 13.79 -19.36
N GLN A 159 -14.59 14.74 -20.17
CA GLN A 159 -14.82 14.50 -21.59
C GLN A 159 -13.51 13.88 -22.09
N VAL A 160 -13.55 12.57 -22.30
CA VAL A 160 -12.41 11.75 -22.67
C VAL A 160 -11.83 12.38 -23.92
N SER A 161 -10.71 13.08 -23.77
CA SER A 161 -9.90 13.46 -24.93
C SER A 161 -9.68 12.16 -25.70
N LEU A 162 -10.16 12.13 -26.94
CA LEU A 162 -10.28 10.99 -27.85
C LEU A 162 -8.91 10.42 -28.30
N VAL A 163 -7.91 10.51 -27.44
CA VAL A 163 -6.55 10.05 -27.65
C VAL A 163 -6.12 9.19 -26.44
N ALA A 164 -6.97 8.23 -26.05
CA ALA A 164 -6.42 7.04 -25.43
C ALA A 164 -5.48 6.42 -26.47
N PRO A 165 -4.20 6.13 -26.15
CA PRO A 165 -3.37 5.40 -27.08
C PRO A 165 -4.08 4.08 -27.38
N ALA A 166 -4.42 3.83 -28.64
CA ALA A 166 -4.97 2.53 -29.04
C ALA A 166 -3.86 1.50 -28.85
N TYR A 167 -3.80 0.89 -27.67
CA TYR A 167 -2.87 -0.20 -27.41
C TYR A 167 -3.25 -1.39 -28.29
N THR A 168 -2.25 -2.16 -28.71
CA THR A 168 -2.50 -3.35 -29.53
C THR A 168 -3.28 -4.37 -28.72
N THR A 169 -4.54 -4.59 -29.09
CA THR A 169 -5.35 -5.67 -28.52
C THR A 169 -4.87 -7.01 -29.06
N SER A 170 -4.84 -8.03 -28.20
CA SER A 170 -4.50 -9.39 -28.54
C SER A 170 -5.37 -10.35 -27.71
N HIS A 171 -5.09 -11.64 -27.79
CA HIS A 171 -5.75 -12.65 -26.99
C HIS A 171 -4.78 -13.79 -26.66
N VAL A 172 -5.12 -14.49 -25.59
CA VAL A 172 -4.54 -15.80 -25.27
C VAL A 172 -5.69 -16.80 -25.14
N LEU A 173 -5.36 -18.09 -25.20
CA LEU A 173 -6.35 -19.16 -25.07
C LEU A 173 -6.26 -19.82 -23.70
N THR A 174 -7.42 -20.15 -23.14
CA THR A 174 -7.51 -21.08 -22.02
C THR A 174 -7.16 -22.51 -22.47
N PRO A 175 -6.91 -23.45 -21.55
CA PRO A 175 -6.79 -24.88 -21.88
C PRO A 175 -7.94 -25.45 -22.72
N LYS A 176 -9.17 -24.95 -22.54
CA LYS A 176 -10.34 -25.32 -23.34
C LYS A 176 -10.60 -24.42 -24.54
N LEU A 177 -9.60 -23.61 -24.93
CA LEU A 177 -9.61 -22.78 -26.13
C LEU A 177 -10.61 -21.62 -26.11
N SER A 178 -11.06 -21.21 -24.92
CA SER A 178 -11.80 -19.97 -24.76
C SER A 178 -10.86 -18.78 -24.92
N TRP A 179 -11.36 -17.71 -25.53
CA TRP A 179 -10.62 -16.49 -25.77
C TRP A 179 -10.53 -15.65 -24.49
N VAL A 180 -9.33 -15.17 -24.18
CA VAL A 180 -9.10 -14.18 -23.11
C VAL A 180 -8.45 -12.96 -23.73
N SER A 181 -9.15 -11.83 -23.72
CA SER A 181 -8.65 -10.57 -24.24
C SER A 181 -7.45 -10.08 -23.44
N THR A 182 -6.43 -9.62 -24.15
CA THR A 182 -5.21 -9.07 -23.57
C THR A 182 -4.78 -7.82 -24.32
N LEU A 183 -3.94 -7.00 -23.71
CA LEU A 183 -3.23 -5.94 -24.39
C LEU A 183 -1.76 -6.38 -24.58
N TYR A 184 -1.25 -6.24 -25.79
CA TYR A 184 0.04 -6.79 -26.20
C TYR A 184 1.15 -5.75 -26.09
N ARG A 185 2.24 -6.13 -25.40
CA ARG A 185 3.46 -5.35 -25.21
C ARG A 185 3.20 -3.92 -24.71
N LEU A 186 2.42 -3.80 -23.63
CA LEU A 186 2.16 -2.50 -23.01
C LEU A 186 3.48 -1.75 -22.73
N PRO A 187 3.66 -0.54 -23.30
CA PRO A 187 4.83 0.27 -23.01
C PRO A 187 4.73 0.87 -21.61
N TRP A 188 5.85 1.31 -21.06
CA TRP A 188 5.89 2.09 -19.83
C TRP A 188 5.02 3.36 -19.88
N SER A 189 4.86 3.97 -21.05
CA SER A 189 3.95 5.11 -21.27
C SER A 189 2.47 4.78 -21.11
N ALA A 190 2.08 3.49 -21.10
CA ALA A 190 0.72 3.08 -20.76
C ALA A 190 0.43 3.14 -19.25
N HIS A 191 1.49 3.07 -18.44
CA HIS A 191 1.42 3.15 -16.98
C HIS A 191 1.61 4.60 -16.57
N TYR A 192 0.58 5.41 -16.79
CA TYR A 192 0.61 6.85 -16.53
C TYR A 192 -0.19 7.19 -15.28
N TYR A 193 0.50 7.72 -14.29
CA TYR A 193 -0.06 8.15 -13.02
C TYR A 193 -0.11 9.66 -12.98
N GLN A 194 -1.22 10.21 -13.49
CA GLN A 194 -1.67 11.54 -13.08
C GLN A 194 -0.57 12.63 -13.19
N GLY A 195 0.07 12.72 -14.34
CA GLY A 195 1.21 13.63 -14.57
C GLY A 195 2.57 12.94 -14.67
N THR A 196 2.69 11.70 -14.19
CA THR A 196 3.94 10.94 -14.18
C THR A 196 3.83 9.65 -14.98
N THR A 197 4.62 9.54 -16.05
CA THR A 197 4.85 8.28 -16.75
C THR A 197 5.73 7.37 -15.88
N MET A 198 5.25 6.16 -15.60
CA MET A 198 6.07 5.15 -14.94
C MET A 198 7.25 4.77 -15.82
N THR A 199 8.36 4.44 -15.17
CA THR A 199 9.56 3.90 -15.81
C THR A 199 9.99 2.66 -15.04
N TYR A 200 10.86 1.84 -15.64
CA TYR A 200 11.44 0.69 -14.93
C TYR A 200 12.05 1.09 -13.57
N GLN A 201 12.77 2.21 -13.52
CA GLN A 201 13.43 2.66 -12.30
C GLN A 201 12.44 3.17 -11.24
N LEU A 202 11.33 3.81 -11.66
CA LEU A 202 10.24 4.17 -10.75
C LEU A 202 9.54 2.92 -10.22
N ALA A 203 9.18 1.99 -11.10
CA ALA A 203 8.54 0.73 -10.71
C ALA A 203 9.44 -0.08 -9.76
N LEU A 204 10.76 -0.07 -9.96
CA LEU A 204 11.71 -0.71 -9.05
C LEU A 204 11.76 -0.02 -7.69
N ALA A 205 11.81 1.31 -7.65
CA ALA A 205 11.81 2.07 -6.39
C ALA A 205 10.52 1.83 -5.59
N VAL A 206 9.36 1.85 -6.26
CA VAL A 206 8.07 1.54 -5.64
C VAL A 206 8.03 0.08 -5.16
N SER A 207 8.59 -0.86 -5.94
CA SER A 207 8.67 -2.26 -5.52
C SER A 207 9.50 -2.45 -4.25
N GLN A 208 10.59 -1.69 -4.13
CA GLN A 208 11.45 -1.70 -2.94
C GLN A 208 10.75 -1.08 -1.73
N ALA A 209 9.99 0.00 -1.93
CA ALA A 209 9.15 0.59 -0.89
C ALA A 209 8.09 -0.42 -0.43
N ALA A 210 7.38 -1.07 -1.35
CA ALA A 210 6.37 -2.08 -1.04
C ALA A 210 6.98 -3.26 -0.27
N ARG A 211 8.15 -3.75 -0.69
CA ARG A 211 8.90 -4.79 0.04
C ARG A 211 9.26 -4.37 1.47
N SER A 212 9.56 -3.09 1.71
CA SER A 212 9.89 -2.62 3.06
C SER A 212 8.67 -2.61 4.00
N VAL A 213 7.48 -2.40 3.43
CA VAL A 213 6.19 -2.35 4.13
C VAL A 213 5.67 -3.76 4.45
N TYR A 214 5.86 -4.72 3.54
CA TYR A 214 5.43 -6.11 3.74
C TYR A 214 6.61 -7.03 4.05
N PRO A 215 6.89 -7.35 5.33
CA PRO A 215 8.10 -8.07 5.72
C PRO A 215 8.15 -9.51 5.21
N SER A 216 7.01 -10.14 4.89
CA SER A 216 7.01 -11.46 4.24
C SER A 216 7.31 -11.42 2.74
N ALA A 217 7.24 -10.22 2.13
CA ALA A 217 7.39 -10.04 0.71
C ALA A 217 8.87 -10.01 0.30
N THR A 218 9.20 -10.81 -0.71
CA THR A 218 10.51 -10.84 -1.34
C THR A 218 10.34 -10.65 -2.84
N ILE A 219 11.15 -9.77 -3.44
CA ILE A 219 11.18 -9.61 -4.90
C ILE A 219 11.82 -10.85 -5.52
N VAL A 220 11.08 -11.54 -6.39
CA VAL A 220 11.53 -12.76 -7.11
C VAL A 220 11.52 -12.57 -8.63
N GLY A 221 11.12 -11.40 -9.12
CA GLY A 221 11.19 -11.03 -10.53
C GLY A 221 11.16 -9.51 -10.69
N ASN A 222 11.88 -9.01 -11.70
CA ASN A 222 12.00 -7.57 -11.95
C ASN A 222 10.66 -6.95 -12.38
N PRO A 223 10.51 -5.62 -12.21
CA PRO A 223 9.36 -4.91 -12.75
C PRO A 223 9.17 -5.11 -14.25
N SER A 224 7.91 -5.13 -14.69
CA SER A 224 7.53 -5.22 -16.09
C SER A 224 6.24 -4.47 -16.36
N SER A 225 6.22 -3.71 -17.46
CA SER A 225 5.05 -3.01 -17.97
C SER A 225 4.12 -3.89 -18.80
N THR A 226 4.55 -5.09 -19.20
CA THR A 226 3.86 -5.87 -20.24
C THR A 226 2.87 -6.89 -19.71
N TYR A 227 2.92 -7.23 -18.42
CA TYR A 227 2.03 -8.20 -17.80
C TYR A 227 1.71 -7.84 -16.34
N ASN A 228 0.50 -8.21 -15.92
CA ASN A 228 -0.03 -8.01 -14.57
C ASN A 228 -0.19 -9.35 -13.83
N CYS A 229 -0.83 -9.31 -12.66
CA CYS A 229 -1.07 -10.45 -11.78
C CYS A 229 -1.88 -11.57 -12.45
N HIS A 230 -2.91 -11.21 -13.21
CA HIS A 230 -3.76 -12.17 -13.91
C HIS A 230 -3.00 -12.91 -15.00
N SER A 231 -2.30 -12.18 -15.86
CA SER A 231 -1.51 -12.80 -16.92
C SER A 231 -0.38 -13.68 -16.35
N TYR A 232 0.26 -13.24 -15.27
CA TYR A 232 1.28 -14.03 -14.56
C TYR A 232 0.71 -15.35 -14.03
N ALA A 233 -0.43 -15.30 -13.35
CA ALA A 233 -1.02 -16.46 -12.69
C ALA A 233 -1.66 -17.45 -13.68
N TRP A 234 -2.44 -16.94 -14.64
CA TRP A 234 -3.32 -17.76 -15.46
C TRP A 234 -2.71 -18.16 -16.80
N TYR A 235 -1.78 -17.36 -17.33
CA TYR A 235 -1.20 -17.54 -18.65
C TYR A 235 0.29 -17.91 -18.63
N SER A 236 1.18 -17.01 -18.18
CA SER A 236 2.62 -17.23 -18.28
C SER A 236 3.42 -16.51 -17.20
N THR A 237 4.27 -17.27 -16.50
CA THR A 237 5.24 -16.76 -15.51
C THR A 237 6.55 -16.29 -16.13
N SER A 238 6.66 -16.28 -17.47
CA SER A 238 7.88 -15.82 -18.16
C SER A 238 8.14 -14.34 -17.88
N SER A 239 9.39 -13.98 -17.62
CA SER A 239 9.82 -12.57 -17.52
C SER A 239 9.63 -11.78 -18.82
N SER A 240 9.49 -12.48 -19.96
CA SER A 240 9.21 -11.90 -21.28
C SER A 240 7.72 -11.96 -21.67
N ASN A 241 6.81 -12.29 -20.75
CA ASN A 241 5.37 -12.37 -21.03
C ASN A 241 4.86 -11.03 -21.62
N PRO A 242 4.39 -11.01 -22.88
CA PRO A 242 4.00 -9.77 -23.54
C PRO A 242 2.51 -9.43 -23.35
N HIS A 243 1.75 -10.18 -22.55
CA HIS A 243 0.31 -10.00 -22.44
C HIS A 243 -0.10 -9.40 -21.10
N TRP A 244 -0.80 -8.28 -21.14
CA TRP A 244 -1.52 -7.70 -20.00
C TRP A 244 -2.97 -8.18 -20.02
N MET A 245 -3.49 -8.71 -18.91
CA MET A 245 -4.79 -9.40 -18.88
C MET A 245 -5.72 -8.74 -17.88
N ASN A 246 -6.73 -8.01 -18.35
CA ASN A 246 -7.68 -7.32 -17.47
C ASN A 246 -8.65 -8.27 -16.76
N SER A 247 -8.98 -9.41 -17.38
CA SER A 247 -9.89 -10.39 -16.77
C SER A 247 -9.46 -11.81 -17.11
N PRO A 248 -9.16 -12.66 -16.10
CA PRO A 248 -8.89 -14.08 -16.32
C PRO A 248 -10.16 -14.94 -16.22
N SER A 249 -11.35 -14.34 -16.17
CA SER A 249 -12.61 -15.03 -15.85
C SER A 249 -12.88 -16.28 -16.70
N ALA A 250 -12.52 -16.27 -17.98
CA ALA A 250 -12.72 -17.42 -18.87
C ALA A 250 -11.97 -18.68 -18.40
N TYR A 251 -10.81 -18.54 -17.74
CA TYR A 251 -10.09 -19.70 -17.19
C TYR A 251 -10.89 -20.43 -16.10
N MET A 252 -11.75 -19.70 -15.38
CA MET A 252 -12.59 -20.25 -14.31
C MET A 252 -13.96 -20.69 -14.84
N SER A 253 -14.55 -19.94 -15.78
CA SER A 253 -15.93 -20.16 -16.22
C SER A 253 -16.08 -21.23 -17.31
N ASP A 254 -15.06 -21.48 -18.13
CA ASP A 254 -15.14 -22.49 -19.20
C ASP A 254 -14.84 -23.92 -18.71
N GLY A 255 -14.46 -24.06 -17.44
CA GLY A 255 -14.06 -25.31 -16.81
C GLY A 255 -12.64 -25.76 -17.17
N SER A 256 -11.77 -24.87 -17.62
CA SER A 256 -10.32 -25.08 -17.72
C SER A 256 -9.68 -25.18 -16.33
N TYR A 257 -10.27 -24.53 -15.34
CA TYR A 257 -9.94 -24.67 -13.93
C TYR A 257 -11.21 -24.89 -13.12
N ARG A 258 -11.09 -25.62 -12.01
CA ARG A 258 -12.15 -25.84 -11.02
C ARG A 258 -11.69 -25.35 -9.66
N SER A 259 -12.66 -24.94 -8.84
CA SER A 259 -12.41 -24.61 -7.43
C SER A 259 -11.79 -25.80 -6.70
N SER A 260 -10.90 -25.50 -5.76
CA SER A 260 -10.12 -26.50 -5.02
C SER A 260 -9.73 -25.97 -3.64
N SER A 261 -9.17 -26.85 -2.81
CA SER A 261 -8.43 -26.44 -1.61
C SER A 261 -7.05 -25.87 -1.98
N CYS A 262 -6.45 -25.12 -1.06
CA CYS A 262 -5.09 -24.62 -1.22
C CYS A 262 -4.10 -25.78 -1.46
N GLN A 263 -3.41 -25.76 -2.59
CA GLN A 263 -2.35 -26.71 -2.93
C GLN A 263 -1.27 -26.02 -3.78
N VAL A 264 -0.04 -26.50 -3.73
CA VAL A 264 1.07 -25.95 -4.53
C VAL A 264 0.70 -25.96 -6.01
N GLY A 265 0.95 -24.84 -6.69
CA GLY A 265 0.59 -24.64 -8.09
C GLY A 265 -0.84 -24.16 -8.33
N ALA A 266 -1.73 -24.17 -7.33
CA ALA A 266 -3.08 -23.62 -7.48
C ALA A 266 -3.02 -22.12 -7.82
N ARG A 267 -3.97 -21.67 -8.63
CA ARG A 267 -4.18 -20.25 -8.93
C ARG A 267 -5.04 -19.67 -7.82
N VAL A 268 -4.61 -18.54 -7.31
CA VAL A 268 -5.31 -17.81 -6.26
C VAL A 268 -6.06 -16.66 -6.91
N TRP A 269 -7.34 -16.54 -6.60
CA TRP A 269 -8.18 -15.42 -7.01
C TRP A 269 -8.64 -14.67 -5.77
N TYR A 270 -8.34 -13.37 -5.70
CA TYR A 270 -8.65 -12.53 -4.55
C TYR A 270 -10.02 -11.86 -4.73
N GLY A 271 -10.97 -12.22 -3.87
CA GLY A 271 -12.29 -11.59 -3.68
C GLY A 271 -12.90 -10.98 -4.94
N MET A 272 -13.03 -9.64 -4.94
CA MET A 272 -13.63 -8.83 -6.01
C MET A 272 -12.90 -8.90 -7.36
N GLY A 273 -11.81 -9.66 -7.45
CA GLY A 273 -11.13 -9.97 -8.69
C GLY A 273 -9.99 -9.06 -9.08
N GLY A 274 -9.58 -8.13 -8.22
CA GLY A 274 -8.47 -7.22 -8.50
C GLY A 274 -7.08 -7.86 -8.44
N HIS A 275 -6.95 -9.13 -8.04
CA HIS A 275 -5.64 -9.78 -7.92
C HIS A 275 -5.64 -11.28 -8.18
N SER A 276 -4.49 -11.78 -8.65
CA SER A 276 -4.23 -13.20 -8.81
C SER A 276 -2.81 -13.60 -8.45
N ALA A 277 -2.66 -14.82 -7.94
CA ALA A 277 -1.37 -15.37 -7.55
C ALA A 277 -1.24 -16.86 -7.88
N ILE A 278 -0.07 -17.42 -7.65
CA ILE A 278 0.19 -18.87 -7.70
C ILE A 278 0.65 -19.31 -6.31
N VAL A 279 0.05 -20.37 -5.76
CA VAL A 279 0.52 -20.96 -4.50
C VAL A 279 1.90 -21.57 -4.71
N ALA A 280 2.90 -21.07 -3.98
CA ALA A 280 4.26 -21.58 -3.97
C ALA A 280 4.48 -22.59 -2.82
N GLN A 281 3.82 -22.36 -1.68
CA GLN A 281 3.93 -23.21 -0.50
C GLN A 281 2.60 -23.24 0.27
N THR A 282 2.19 -24.41 0.74
CA THR A 282 1.03 -24.60 1.60
C THR A 282 1.42 -24.50 3.08
N GLY A 283 0.43 -24.32 3.95
CA GLY A 283 0.61 -24.24 5.40
C GLY A 283 -0.50 -23.40 6.03
N PHE A 284 -0.35 -23.10 7.32
CA PHE A 284 -1.29 -22.22 8.05
C PHE A 284 -1.46 -20.86 7.36
N ARG A 285 -0.35 -20.30 6.85
CA ARG A 285 -0.34 -19.12 5.99
C ARG A 285 0.32 -19.48 4.65
N PRO A 286 -0.45 -19.81 3.62
CA PRO A 286 0.10 -20.14 2.31
C PRO A 286 0.99 -19.02 1.77
N ARG A 287 2.14 -19.41 1.23
CA ARG A 287 3.02 -18.50 0.49
C ARG A 287 2.66 -18.54 -0.98
N VAL A 288 2.48 -17.37 -1.57
CA VAL A 288 2.08 -17.20 -2.96
C VAL A 288 3.12 -16.37 -3.70
N THR A 289 3.14 -16.50 -5.02
CA THR A 289 3.92 -15.65 -5.90
C THR A 289 2.97 -14.90 -6.84
N SER A 290 3.09 -13.58 -6.89
CA SER A 290 2.24 -12.73 -7.72
C SER A 290 2.96 -11.48 -8.20
N LYS A 291 2.48 -10.92 -9.31
CA LYS A 291 2.89 -9.61 -9.82
C LYS A 291 2.04 -8.54 -9.14
N TRP A 292 2.62 -7.41 -8.74
CA TRP A 292 1.82 -6.30 -8.18
C TRP A 292 1.72 -5.16 -9.20
N GLY A 293 0.60 -5.05 -9.92
CA GLY A 293 0.43 -4.07 -11.01
C GLY A 293 1.57 -4.10 -12.02
N CYS A 294 2.17 -2.94 -12.34
CA CYS A 294 3.38 -2.82 -13.17
C CYS A 294 4.72 -3.01 -12.41
N LEU A 295 4.66 -3.29 -11.10
CA LEU A 295 5.81 -3.42 -10.20
C LEU A 295 6.51 -4.79 -10.31
N ALA A 296 7.32 -5.19 -9.33
CA ALA A 296 7.99 -6.48 -9.32
C ALA A 296 7.05 -7.68 -9.15
N VAL A 297 7.59 -8.88 -9.37
CA VAL A 297 6.98 -10.13 -8.92
C VAL A 297 7.44 -10.37 -7.47
N PHE A 298 6.48 -10.59 -6.58
CA PHE A 298 6.70 -10.83 -5.17
C PHE A 298 6.35 -12.26 -4.79
N SER A 299 7.16 -12.85 -3.93
CA SER A 299 6.74 -13.98 -3.10
C SER A 299 6.41 -13.47 -1.71
N HIS A 300 5.21 -13.76 -1.21
CA HIS A 300 4.66 -13.19 0.03
C HIS A 300 3.62 -14.14 0.63
N TYR A 301 3.23 -13.92 1.89
CA TYR A 301 2.04 -14.60 2.41
C TYR A 301 0.78 -14.03 1.77
N TYR A 302 -0.21 -14.88 1.50
CA TYR A 302 -1.42 -14.48 0.77
C TYR A 302 -2.16 -13.30 1.42
N ASN A 303 -2.08 -13.15 2.75
CA ASN A 303 -2.77 -12.11 3.50
C ASN A 303 -1.88 -10.92 3.94
N ASP A 304 -0.56 -11.02 3.77
CA ASP A 304 0.40 -9.95 4.06
C ASP A 304 0.80 -9.25 2.76
N CYS A 305 -0.18 -8.63 2.12
CA CYS A 305 -0.04 -7.92 0.84
C CYS A 305 -1.19 -6.92 0.63
N PRO A 306 -1.11 -6.01 -0.37
CA PRO A 306 -2.08 -4.94 -0.58
C PRO A 306 -3.52 -5.37 -0.90
N TYR A 307 -3.77 -6.66 -1.20
CA TYR A 307 -5.00 -7.14 -1.83
C TYR A 307 -6.00 -7.82 -0.88
N GLY A 308 -5.74 -7.74 0.43
CA GLY A 308 -6.57 -8.37 1.46
C GLY A 308 -6.42 -9.88 1.56
N SER A 309 -7.35 -10.54 2.27
CA SER A 309 -7.24 -11.96 2.66
C SER A 309 -8.34 -12.88 2.10
N ASN A 310 -9.38 -12.34 1.46
CA ASN A 310 -10.46 -13.16 0.90
C ASN A 310 -10.02 -13.81 -0.43
N VAL A 311 -9.74 -15.12 -0.41
CA VAL A 311 -9.19 -15.83 -1.58
C VAL A 311 -9.91 -17.14 -1.89
N THR A 312 -9.92 -17.49 -3.18
CA THR A 312 -10.33 -18.81 -3.68
C THR A 312 -9.18 -19.47 -4.45
N TYR A 313 -9.13 -20.80 -4.48
CA TYR A 313 -8.06 -21.58 -5.11
C TYR A 313 -8.59 -22.39 -6.28
N TRP A 314 -7.84 -22.41 -7.37
CA TRP A 314 -8.25 -23.00 -8.65
C TRP A 314 -7.15 -23.89 -9.21
N VAL A 315 -7.52 -25.08 -9.68
CA VAL A 315 -6.60 -26.01 -10.36
C VAL A 315 -7.19 -26.50 -11.67
N ARG A 316 -6.31 -26.87 -12.60
CA ARG A 316 -6.71 -27.50 -13.86
C ARG A 316 -7.36 -28.85 -13.62
#